data_AF-A0A0D8XZH5-F1
#
_entry.id   AF-A0A0D8XZH5-F1
#
_cell.length_a   1.000
_cell.length_b   1.000
_cell.length_c   1.000
_cell.angle_alpha   90.00
_cell.angle_beta   90.00
_cell.angle_gamma   90.00
#
_symmetry.space_group_name_H-M   'P 1'
#
loop_
_entity.id
_entity.type
_entity.pdbx_description
1 polymer ?
#
loop_
_entity_poly.entity_id
_entity_poly.type
_entity_poly.pdbx_seq_one_letter_code
_entity_poly.pdbx_strand_id
1 'polypeptide(L)'
;MVIGSFYQVFFGQFLFIRLDISAECLKSLHEVSDYSLDAVDEKDRMRNFTTIFMKHIHECMGERFDNVYLKAQQCRKPYTTSFLIGFRIGKNWSNPITVGPLATDPTAKVFRELWKGKTQLRRFADTRICECMVWADKSSSAVPYSILQFIVVNHFNFPLECISWRSVFPDDFLSSRDVNSKITSAFASLSAILRSAKSLPLMITNIQAVSSYMRDTEPCASDVVCSSTWGAIENDHRLPIQRNIPPYLSYVDGLFLLHYC
;
A
#
# COMPACT_ATOMS: atom_id res chain seq x y z
N MET A 1 -16.55 -2.75 -4.20
CA MET A 1 -15.49 -3.74 -4.53
C MET A 1 -14.63 -3.07 -5.59
N VAL A 2 -13.47 -2.54 -5.21
CA VAL A 2 -12.67 -1.66 -6.08
C VAL A 2 -11.39 -2.39 -6.47
N ILE A 3 -11.31 -2.70 -7.75
CA ILE A 3 -10.17 -3.20 -8.54
C ILE A 3 -9.84 -2.03 -9.49
N GLY A 4 -8.63 -1.68 -9.88
CA GLY A 4 -7.30 -2.14 -9.50
C GLY A 4 -6.24 -1.10 -9.88
N SER A 5 -5.03 -1.31 -9.38
CA SER A 5 -3.81 -0.87 -10.07
C SER A 5 -3.33 -2.03 -10.94
N PHE A 6 -2.45 -1.78 -11.93
CA PHE A 6 -1.70 -2.81 -12.67
C PHE A 6 -1.17 -3.92 -11.76
N TYR A 7 -0.68 -3.53 -10.58
CA TYR A 7 -0.25 -4.45 -9.53
C TYR A 7 -1.33 -5.36 -9.00
N GLN A 8 -2.55 -4.87 -8.84
CA GLN A 8 -3.64 -5.65 -8.28
C GLN A 8 -4.11 -6.75 -9.24
N VAL A 9 -3.91 -6.54 -10.55
CA VAL A 9 -4.23 -7.52 -11.60
C VAL A 9 -3.21 -8.66 -11.65
N PHE A 10 -1.91 -8.36 -11.54
CA PHE A 10 -0.84 -9.37 -11.73
C PHE A 10 -0.21 -9.89 -10.43
N PHE A 11 -0.19 -9.09 -9.36
CA PHE A 11 0.51 -9.38 -8.10
C PHE A 11 -0.38 -9.19 -6.86
N GLY A 12 -1.66 -8.85 -7.05
CA GLY A 12 -2.54 -8.19 -6.08
C GLY A 12 -2.90 -8.94 -4.80
N GLN A 13 -2.41 -10.16 -4.61
CA GLN A 13 -2.64 -10.91 -3.40
C GLN A 13 -1.44 -10.92 -2.45
N PHE A 14 -0.24 -10.53 -2.89
CA PHE A 14 0.95 -10.63 -2.06
C PHE A 14 1.63 -9.27 -1.89
N LEU A 15 1.93 -8.93 -0.64
CA LEU A 15 2.74 -7.77 -0.29
C LEU A 15 3.98 -8.19 0.47
N PHE A 16 5.13 -7.58 0.13
CA PHE A 16 6.39 -7.82 0.82
C PHE A 16 6.89 -6.55 1.50
N ILE A 17 7.33 -6.69 2.74
CA ILE A 17 7.90 -5.62 3.55
C ILE A 17 9.24 -6.10 4.09
N ARG A 18 10.23 -5.22 4.09
CA ARG A 18 11.57 -5.52 4.61
C ARG A 18 11.72 -4.94 6.01
N LEU A 19 12.28 -5.75 6.90
CA LEU A 19 12.70 -5.34 8.22
C LEU A 19 14.21 -5.56 8.37
N ASP A 20 14.97 -4.49 8.53
CA ASP A 20 16.41 -4.48 8.74
C ASP A 20 16.70 -4.14 10.21
N ILE A 21 17.28 -5.08 10.93
CA ILE A 21 17.61 -4.95 12.35
C ILE A 21 19.13 -4.75 12.47
N SER A 22 19.55 -3.60 12.98
CA SER A 22 20.96 -3.30 13.24
C SER A 22 21.46 -3.99 14.51
N ALA A 23 22.78 -4.02 14.70
CA ALA A 23 23.39 -4.55 15.92
C ALA A 23 22.97 -3.77 17.18
N GLU A 24 22.73 -2.46 17.08
CA GLU A 24 22.23 -1.63 18.18
C GLU A 24 20.80 -2.00 18.55
N CYS A 25 19.93 -2.21 17.55
CA CYS A 25 18.56 -2.65 17.79
C CYS A 25 18.53 -4.02 18.46
N LEU A 26 19.45 -4.91 18.07
CA LEU A 26 19.61 -6.19 18.74
C LEU A 26 19.97 -6.01 20.21
N LYS A 27 20.89 -5.09 20.55
CA LYS A 27 21.22 -4.77 21.96
C LYS A 27 20.02 -4.27 22.74
N SER A 28 19.15 -3.45 22.16
CA SER A 28 17.93 -2.98 22.81
C SER A 28 16.98 -4.12 23.21
N LEU A 29 16.97 -5.24 22.48
CA LEU A 29 16.21 -6.43 22.88
C LEU A 29 16.75 -7.08 24.16
N HIS A 30 18.02 -6.87 24.51
CA HIS A 30 18.60 -7.42 25.76
C HIS A 30 18.07 -6.70 27.01
N GLU A 31 17.64 -5.45 26.88
CA GLU A 31 17.19 -4.62 28.01
C GLU A 31 15.71 -4.86 28.35
N VAL A 32 14.93 -5.43 27.44
CA VAL A 32 13.51 -5.72 27.67
C VAL A 32 13.36 -7.12 28.26
N SER A 33 12.85 -7.17 29.50
CA SER A 33 12.73 -8.38 30.32
C SER A 33 11.99 -9.53 29.65
N ASP A 34 11.00 -9.25 28.81
CA ASP A 34 10.17 -10.28 28.18
C ASP A 34 10.91 -11.12 27.14
N TYR A 35 12.08 -10.66 26.66
CA TYR A 35 12.83 -11.33 25.59
C TYR A 35 14.09 -12.05 26.08
N SER A 36 14.61 -11.70 27.26
CA SER A 36 15.93 -12.16 27.72
C SER A 36 15.88 -13.40 28.64
N LEU A 37 14.71 -13.71 29.21
CA LEU A 37 14.58 -14.70 30.29
C LEU A 37 14.98 -16.14 29.88
N ASP A 38 14.79 -16.53 28.61
CA ASP A 38 14.97 -17.93 28.16
C ASP A 38 15.99 -18.11 27.01
N ALA A 39 16.75 -17.08 26.64
CA ALA A 39 17.62 -17.17 25.46
C ALA A 39 19.05 -17.64 25.82
N VAL A 40 19.43 -18.81 25.34
CA VAL A 40 20.75 -19.43 25.56
C VAL A 40 21.80 -18.86 24.60
N ASP A 41 21.41 -18.54 23.37
CA ASP A 41 22.30 -17.98 22.34
C ASP A 41 21.61 -16.87 21.50
N GLU A 42 22.35 -16.27 20.57
CA GLU A 42 21.81 -15.24 19.66
C GLU A 42 20.74 -15.78 18.69
N LYS A 43 20.76 -17.07 18.34
CA LYS A 43 19.76 -17.69 17.47
C LYS A 43 18.44 -17.85 18.21
N ASP A 44 18.47 -18.24 19.48
CA ASP A 44 17.29 -18.33 20.34
C ASP A 44 16.68 -16.95 20.58
N ARG A 45 17.51 -15.91 20.80
CA ARG A 45 17.00 -14.52 20.86
C ARG A 45 16.27 -14.13 19.59
N MET A 46 16.84 -14.46 18.44
CA MET A 46 16.21 -14.16 17.17
C MET A 46 14.91 -14.95 16.96
N ARG A 47 14.87 -16.21 17.40
CA ARG A 47 13.66 -17.03 17.37
C ARG A 47 12.57 -16.48 18.29
N ASN A 48 12.94 -16.02 19.49
CA ASN A 48 12.01 -15.40 20.44
C ASN A 48 11.46 -14.09 19.88
N PHE A 49 12.34 -13.23 19.35
CA PHE A 49 11.95 -12.00 18.65
C PHE A 49 10.96 -12.30 17.52
N THR A 50 11.30 -13.19 16.59
CA THR A 50 10.41 -13.52 15.45
C THR A 50 9.07 -14.08 15.90
N THR A 51 9.04 -14.89 16.95
CA THR A 51 7.81 -15.45 17.52
C THR A 51 6.91 -14.34 18.09
N ILE A 52 7.47 -13.43 18.87
CA ILE A 52 6.71 -12.36 19.52
C ILE A 52 6.31 -11.28 18.51
N PHE A 53 7.18 -10.97 17.55
CA PHE A 53 6.86 -10.06 16.45
C PHE A 53 5.68 -10.58 15.63
N MET A 54 5.67 -11.88 15.30
CA MET A 54 4.55 -12.52 14.62
C MET A 54 3.28 -12.50 15.47
N LYS A 55 3.39 -12.75 16.79
CA LYS A 55 2.26 -12.63 17.72
C LYS A 55 1.64 -11.22 17.69
N HIS A 56 2.45 -10.17 17.80
CA HIS A 56 1.95 -8.79 17.74
C HIS A 56 1.38 -8.44 16.36
N ILE A 57 1.92 -8.98 15.27
CA ILE A 57 1.30 -8.85 13.94
C ILE A 57 -0.12 -9.43 13.94
N HIS A 58 -0.31 -10.63 14.49
CA HIS A 58 -1.64 -11.26 14.57
C HIS A 58 -2.60 -10.49 15.47
N GLU A 59 -2.14 -10.01 16.63
CA GLU A 59 -2.97 -9.24 17.57
C GLU A 59 -3.38 -7.86 17.00
N CYS A 60 -2.46 -7.18 16.30
CA CYS A 60 -2.68 -5.82 15.81
C CYS A 60 -3.38 -5.76 14.44
N MET A 61 -3.23 -6.78 13.59
CA MET A 61 -3.76 -6.75 12.22
C MET A 61 -4.29 -8.08 11.69
N GLY A 62 -4.65 -9.02 12.55
CA GLY A 62 -5.13 -10.36 12.16
C GLY A 62 -6.33 -10.36 11.19
N GLU A 63 -7.22 -9.36 11.26
CA GLU A 63 -8.37 -9.27 10.34
C GLU A 63 -8.03 -8.75 8.94
N ARG A 64 -6.78 -8.30 8.72
CA ARG A 64 -6.36 -7.58 7.51
C ARG A 64 -5.70 -8.49 6.48
N PHE A 65 -5.18 -9.64 6.88
CA PHE A 65 -4.44 -10.56 6.03
C PHE A 65 -5.00 -11.98 6.18
N ASP A 66 -4.89 -12.77 5.12
CA ASP A 66 -5.26 -14.19 5.16
C ASP A 66 -4.10 -15.04 5.72
N ASN A 67 -2.88 -14.72 5.29
CA ASN A 67 -1.65 -15.39 5.73
C ASN A 67 -0.51 -14.38 5.88
N VAL A 68 0.43 -14.68 6.79
CA VAL A 68 1.68 -13.94 6.95
C VAL A 68 2.85 -14.92 7.01
N TYR A 69 3.96 -14.56 6.39
CA TYR A 69 5.20 -15.33 6.44
C TYR A 69 6.38 -14.41 6.77
N LEU A 70 7.26 -14.87 7.66
CA LEU A 70 8.47 -14.16 8.02
C LEU A 70 9.68 -15.02 7.67
N LYS A 71 10.56 -14.50 6.83
CA LYS A 71 11.76 -15.21 6.39
C LYS A 71 13.00 -14.38 6.63
N ALA A 72 13.98 -14.95 7.33
CA ALA A 72 15.31 -14.35 7.40
C ALA A 72 15.93 -14.31 6.00
N GLN A 73 16.48 -13.17 5.63
CA GLN A 73 17.10 -12.92 4.34
C GLN A 73 18.60 -12.76 4.54
N GLN A 74 19.41 -13.41 3.70
CA GLN A 74 20.85 -13.14 3.67
C GLN A 74 21.08 -11.68 3.28
N CYS A 75 21.70 -10.93 4.18
CA CYS A 75 22.01 -9.54 3.97
C CYS A 75 23.45 -9.39 3.49
N ARG A 76 23.67 -8.56 2.47
CA ARG A 76 25.02 -8.18 2.03
C ARG A 76 25.69 -7.21 3.01
N LYS A 77 24.91 -6.53 3.85
CA LYS A 77 25.41 -5.59 4.85
C LYS A 77 25.97 -6.39 6.04
N PRO A 78 27.27 -6.24 6.37
CA PRO A 78 27.80 -6.86 7.58
C PRO A 78 27.07 -6.28 8.81
N TYR A 79 26.83 -7.12 9.82
CA TYR A 79 26.20 -6.76 11.09
C TYR A 79 24.73 -6.32 11.05
N THR A 80 24.01 -6.55 9.95
CA THR A 80 22.55 -6.31 9.86
C THR A 80 21.82 -7.62 9.61
N THR A 81 20.83 -7.92 10.45
CA THR A 81 19.91 -9.05 10.21
C THR A 81 18.69 -8.53 9.46
N SER A 82 18.43 -9.07 8.27
CA SER A 82 17.27 -8.67 7.46
C SER A 82 16.21 -9.75 7.46
N PHE A 83 14.95 -9.32 7.53
CA PHE A 83 13.78 -10.16 7.37
C PHE A 83 12.92 -9.66 6.22
N LEU A 84 12.34 -10.62 5.50
CA LEU A 84 11.29 -10.39 4.54
C LEU A 84 9.97 -10.86 5.15
N ILE A 85 9.02 -9.93 5.24
CA ILE A 85 7.67 -10.17 5.72
C ILE A 85 6.75 -10.23 4.50
N GLY A 86 6.15 -11.37 4.23
CA GLY A 86 5.18 -11.57 3.15
C GLY A 86 3.77 -11.65 3.70
N PHE A 87 2.84 -10.90 3.13
CA PHE A 87 1.41 -10.95 3.47
C PHE A 87 0.61 -11.44 2.28
N ARG A 88 -0.35 -12.34 2.55
CA ARG A 88 -1.49 -12.53 1.66
C ARG A 88 -2.58 -11.55 2.05
N ILE A 89 -2.85 -10.58 1.19
CA ILE A 89 -3.75 -9.45 1.44
C ILE A 89 -5.19 -9.94 1.62
N GLY A 90 -5.81 -9.59 2.75
CA GLY A 90 -7.22 -9.87 3.04
C GLY A 90 -8.13 -8.67 2.74
N LYS A 91 -9.44 -8.84 2.94
CA LYS A 91 -10.46 -7.83 2.56
C LYS A 91 -10.31 -6.49 3.28
N ASN A 92 -9.84 -6.50 4.53
CA ASN A 92 -9.74 -5.30 5.38
C ASN A 92 -8.35 -4.64 5.37
N TRP A 93 -7.48 -5.03 4.44
CA TRP A 93 -6.09 -4.54 4.36
C TRP A 93 -5.99 -3.01 4.50
N SER A 94 -6.77 -2.28 3.70
CA SER A 94 -6.73 -0.81 3.63
C SER A 94 -7.70 -0.09 4.57
N ASN A 95 -8.38 -0.80 5.49
CA ASN A 95 -9.37 -0.19 6.38
C ASN A 95 -8.70 0.89 7.26
N PRO A 96 -9.14 2.16 7.24
CA PRO A 96 -8.50 3.23 8.00
C PRO A 96 -8.57 3.05 9.52
N ILE A 97 -9.43 2.16 10.01
CA ILE A 97 -9.71 1.98 11.44
C ILE A 97 -9.46 0.52 11.81
N THR A 98 -8.86 0.29 12.98
CA THR A 98 -8.84 -1.02 13.63
C THR A 98 -9.84 -0.98 14.77
N VAL A 99 -10.92 -1.75 14.63
CA VAL A 99 -12.01 -1.78 15.59
C VAL A 99 -11.65 -2.79 16.67
N GLY A 100 -11.70 -2.35 17.92
CA GLY A 100 -11.53 -3.19 19.10
C GLY A 100 -12.87 -3.59 19.72
N PRO A 101 -12.82 -4.13 20.94
CA PRO A 101 -14.02 -4.56 21.67
C PRO A 101 -14.88 -3.35 22.11
N LEU A 102 -16.09 -3.67 22.60
CA LEU A 102 -16.99 -2.69 23.22
C LEU A 102 -16.30 -2.00 24.39
N ALA A 103 -16.57 -0.71 24.58
CA ALA A 103 -15.94 0.09 25.64
C ALA A 103 -16.22 -0.46 27.06
N THR A 104 -17.34 -1.16 27.23
CA THR A 104 -17.78 -1.77 28.48
C THR A 104 -17.20 -3.18 28.70
N ASP A 105 -16.59 -3.78 27.68
CA ASP A 105 -16.01 -5.12 27.75
C ASP A 105 -14.69 -5.07 28.54
N PRO A 106 -14.43 -6.00 29.49
CA PRO A 106 -13.15 -6.09 30.19
C PRO A 106 -11.93 -6.18 29.26
N THR A 107 -12.09 -6.79 28.08
CA THR A 107 -11.04 -6.92 27.06
C THR A 107 -10.63 -5.57 26.45
N ALA A 108 -11.45 -4.51 26.62
CA ALA A 108 -11.09 -3.15 26.21
C ALA A 108 -9.83 -2.65 26.91
N LYS A 109 -9.59 -3.05 28.17
CA LYS A 109 -8.35 -2.70 28.88
C LYS A 109 -7.13 -3.30 28.20
N VAL A 110 -7.20 -4.59 27.84
CA VAL A 110 -6.13 -5.30 27.13
C VAL A 110 -5.88 -4.67 25.76
N PHE A 111 -6.95 -4.28 25.04
CA PHE A 111 -6.82 -3.58 23.77
C PHE A 111 -6.12 -2.22 23.93
N ARG A 112 -6.45 -1.43 24.96
CA ARG A 112 -5.74 -0.16 25.25
C ARG A 112 -4.27 -0.38 25.55
N GLU A 113 -3.94 -1.41 26.34
CA GLU A 113 -2.56 -1.75 26.68
C GLU A 113 -1.75 -2.20 25.46
N LEU A 114 -2.35 -3.00 24.57
CA LEU A 114 -1.77 -3.40 23.28
C LEU A 114 -1.35 -2.16 22.47
N TRP A 115 -2.25 -1.18 22.37
CA TRP A 115 -2.01 0.06 21.61
C TRP A 115 -1.33 1.18 22.41
N LYS A 116 -0.74 0.87 23.58
CA LYS A 116 -0.04 1.83 24.45
C LYS A 116 -0.86 3.10 24.75
N GLY A 117 -2.17 2.94 24.93
CA GLY A 117 -3.09 4.03 25.23
C GLY A 117 -3.39 4.98 24.08
N LYS A 118 -2.97 4.69 22.84
CA LYS A 118 -3.25 5.53 21.66
C LYS A 118 -4.64 5.27 21.04
N THR A 119 -5.49 4.50 21.70
CA THR A 119 -6.84 4.21 21.22
C THR A 119 -7.79 5.38 21.50
N GLN A 120 -8.92 5.36 20.82
CA GLN A 120 -10.01 6.31 21.01
C GLN A 120 -11.35 5.58 21.01
N LEU A 121 -12.31 6.11 21.76
CA LEU A 121 -13.68 5.64 21.72
C LEU A 121 -14.40 6.18 20.47
N ARG A 122 -15.10 5.30 19.77
CA ARG A 122 -15.90 5.68 18.61
C ARG A 122 -17.27 5.03 18.65
N ARG A 123 -18.30 5.83 18.40
CA ARG A 123 -19.67 5.34 18.15
C ARG A 123 -19.81 4.95 16.67
N PHE A 124 -20.25 3.73 16.42
CA PHE A 124 -20.52 3.20 15.09
C PHE A 124 -22.00 3.34 14.70
N ALA A 125 -22.31 3.11 13.42
CA ALA A 125 -23.66 3.26 12.86
C ALA A 125 -24.69 2.32 13.51
N ASP A 126 -24.22 1.18 14.03
CA ASP A 126 -25.01 0.23 14.83
C ASP A 126 -25.15 0.64 16.30
N THR A 127 -24.82 1.90 16.63
CA THR A 127 -24.85 2.51 17.97
C THR A 127 -23.86 1.95 18.99
N ARG A 128 -23.04 0.96 18.62
CA ARG A 128 -22.00 0.42 19.51
C ARG A 128 -20.90 1.46 19.74
N ILE A 129 -20.41 1.54 20.97
CA ILE A 129 -19.24 2.34 21.34
C ILE A 129 -18.10 1.37 21.58
N CYS A 130 -17.09 1.40 20.71
CA CYS A 130 -15.93 0.50 20.79
C CYS A 130 -14.63 1.30 20.95
N GLU A 131 -13.64 0.65 21.56
CA GLU A 131 -12.24 1.10 21.46
C GLU A 131 -11.75 0.94 20.03
N CYS A 132 -10.99 1.92 19.52
CA CYS A 132 -10.53 1.92 18.14
C CYS A 132 -9.14 2.52 18.01
N MET A 133 -8.38 2.04 17.04
CA MET A 133 -7.18 2.72 16.53
C MET A 133 -7.48 3.33 15.16
N VAL A 134 -7.19 4.62 14.99
CA VAL A 134 -7.39 5.34 13.72
C VAL A 134 -6.05 5.58 13.06
N TRP A 135 -5.92 5.14 11.81
CA TRP A 135 -4.68 5.19 11.04
C TRP A 135 -4.70 6.25 9.94
N ALA A 136 -5.87 6.52 9.38
CA ALA A 136 -6.06 7.47 8.29
C ALA A 136 -7.50 7.97 8.24
N ASP A 137 -7.76 9.07 7.53
CA ASP A 137 -9.12 9.59 7.32
C ASP A 137 -9.91 8.74 6.32
N LYS A 138 -9.20 8.13 5.36
CA LYS A 138 -9.76 7.34 4.26
C LYS A 138 -9.01 6.03 4.11
N SER A 139 -9.62 5.07 3.42
CA SER A 139 -8.97 3.79 3.11
C SER A 139 -7.66 3.99 2.37
N SER A 140 -6.58 3.43 2.89
CA SER A 140 -5.23 3.60 2.36
C SER A 140 -4.45 2.30 2.43
N SER A 141 -3.71 1.98 1.37
CA SER A 141 -2.79 0.84 1.34
C SER A 141 -1.59 1.00 2.28
N ALA A 142 -1.35 2.21 2.80
CA ALA A 142 -0.30 2.48 3.78
C ALA A 142 -0.67 2.04 5.21
N VAL A 143 -1.95 1.78 5.51
CA VAL A 143 -2.40 1.48 6.89
C VAL A 143 -1.62 0.31 7.51
N PRO A 144 -1.44 -0.85 6.85
CA PRO A 144 -0.71 -1.97 7.47
C PRO A 144 0.77 -1.68 7.66
N TYR A 145 1.35 -0.83 6.81
CA TYR A 145 2.72 -0.36 7.02
C TYR A 145 2.81 0.51 8.28
N SER A 146 1.85 1.41 8.51
CA SER A 146 1.77 2.20 9.75
C SER A 146 1.55 1.33 10.99
N ILE A 147 0.79 0.24 10.88
CA ILE A 147 0.62 -0.74 11.97
C ILE A 147 1.96 -1.41 12.29
N LEU A 148 2.70 -1.85 11.28
CA LEU A 148 4.01 -2.47 11.49
C LEU A 148 5.02 -1.48 12.08
N GLN A 149 5.04 -0.24 11.62
CA GLN A 149 5.82 0.84 12.23
C GLN A 149 5.46 1.03 13.71
N PHE A 150 4.17 1.01 14.04
CA PHE A 150 3.71 1.07 15.42
C PHE A 150 4.27 -0.10 16.25
N ILE A 151 4.18 -1.34 15.73
CA ILE A 151 4.69 -2.53 16.43
C ILE A 151 6.20 -2.38 16.70
N VAL A 152 6.98 -2.07 15.67
CA VAL A 152 8.44 -1.93 15.73
C VAL A 152 8.86 -0.88 16.76
N VAL A 153 8.23 0.30 16.75
CA VAL A 153 8.57 1.38 17.69
C VAL A 153 8.07 1.09 19.11
N ASN A 154 6.81 0.67 19.26
CA ASN A 154 6.15 0.69 20.58
C ASN A 154 6.28 -0.64 21.34
N HIS A 155 6.58 -1.76 20.65
CA HIS A 155 6.77 -3.07 21.29
C HIS A 155 8.23 -3.52 21.32
N PHE A 156 9.07 -3.02 20.40
CA PHE A 156 10.48 -3.40 20.31
C PHE A 156 11.46 -2.25 20.51
N ASN A 157 10.96 -1.00 20.62
CA ASN A 157 11.79 0.19 20.77
C ASN A 157 12.82 0.37 19.64
N PHE A 158 12.44 -0.06 18.44
CA PHE A 158 13.26 0.04 17.24
C PHE A 158 12.97 1.33 16.47
N PRO A 159 13.97 1.87 15.76
CA PRO A 159 13.80 3.05 14.93
C PRO A 159 12.92 2.74 13.70
N LEU A 160 12.24 3.75 13.16
CA LEU A 160 11.29 3.57 12.03
C LEU A 160 12.01 3.14 10.75
N GLU A 161 13.29 3.50 10.63
CA GLU A 161 14.18 3.19 9.52
C GLU A 161 14.45 1.68 9.40
N CYS A 162 14.17 0.90 10.46
CA CYS A 162 14.24 -0.55 10.41
C CYS A 162 13.24 -1.16 9.43
N ILE A 163 12.10 -0.51 9.17
CA ILE A 163 11.09 -1.05 8.26
C ILE A 163 11.07 -0.25 6.96
N SER A 164 11.01 -0.96 5.83
CA SER A 164 10.92 -0.35 4.50
C SER A 164 10.00 -1.15 3.59
N TRP A 165 9.25 -0.44 2.75
CA TRP A 165 8.40 -1.07 1.76
C TRP A 165 9.26 -1.76 0.70
N ARG A 166 8.94 -3.02 0.37
CA ARG A 166 9.54 -3.73 -0.76
C ARG A 166 8.50 -3.85 -1.85
N SER A 167 8.42 -2.81 -2.65
CA SER A 167 7.78 -2.95 -3.96
C SER A 167 8.66 -3.80 -4.87
N VAL A 168 8.05 -4.62 -5.71
CA VAL A 168 8.76 -5.27 -6.82
C VAL A 168 9.12 -4.25 -7.91
N PHE A 169 8.43 -3.09 -7.96
CA PHE A 169 8.70 -2.01 -8.92
C PHE A 169 8.90 -0.67 -8.20
N PRO A 170 9.79 0.21 -8.70
CA PRO A 170 9.99 1.53 -8.11
C PRO A 170 8.67 2.31 -7.97
N ASP A 171 8.58 3.17 -6.96
CA ASP A 171 7.36 3.96 -6.67
C ASP A 171 6.91 4.81 -7.89
N ASP A 172 7.84 5.15 -8.78
CA ASP A 172 7.62 5.86 -10.04
C ASP A 172 6.74 5.11 -11.06
N PHE A 173 6.59 3.77 -10.91
CA PHE A 173 5.75 2.93 -11.75
C PHE A 173 4.35 2.69 -11.17
N LEU A 174 4.04 3.25 -10.00
CA LEU A 174 2.72 3.13 -9.40
C LEU A 174 1.84 4.30 -9.87
N SER A 175 0.93 4.02 -10.79
CA SER A 175 -0.09 4.99 -11.16
C SER A 175 -0.97 5.35 -9.97
N SER A 176 -1.21 6.65 -9.74
CA SER A 176 -2.13 7.09 -8.69
C SER A 176 -3.54 6.60 -9.04
N ARG A 177 -4.24 5.99 -8.06
CA ARG A 177 -5.61 5.45 -8.25
C ARG A 177 -6.60 6.47 -8.82
N ASP A 178 -6.36 7.75 -8.53
CA ASP A 178 -7.23 8.85 -8.98
C ASP A 178 -7.19 9.03 -10.50
N VAL A 179 -6.08 8.72 -11.16
CA VAL A 179 -5.94 8.91 -12.62
C VAL A 179 -6.90 8.03 -13.41
N ASN A 180 -6.93 6.72 -13.15
CA ASN A 180 -7.83 5.82 -13.89
C ASN A 180 -9.30 6.13 -13.62
N SER A 181 -9.64 6.59 -12.41
CA SER A 181 -10.99 7.05 -12.08
C SER A 181 -11.39 8.30 -12.89
N LYS A 182 -10.46 9.27 -13.04
CA LYS A 182 -10.66 10.48 -13.86
C LYS A 182 -10.82 10.12 -15.34
N ILE A 183 -9.98 9.23 -15.86
CA ILE A 183 -10.05 8.75 -17.26
C ILE A 183 -11.39 8.04 -17.50
N THR A 184 -11.78 7.14 -16.61
CA THR A 184 -13.06 6.41 -16.72
C THR A 184 -14.25 7.38 -16.69
N SER A 185 -14.21 8.38 -15.81
CA SER A 185 -15.24 9.42 -15.74
C SER A 185 -15.28 10.28 -17.01
N ALA A 186 -14.11 10.68 -17.54
CA ALA A 186 -14.03 11.47 -18.77
C ALA A 186 -14.55 10.68 -19.99
N PHE A 187 -14.20 9.39 -20.08
CA PHE A 187 -14.71 8.50 -21.13
C PHE A 187 -16.23 8.34 -21.03
N ALA A 188 -16.78 8.20 -19.82
CA ALA A 188 -18.22 8.12 -19.62
C ALA A 188 -18.94 9.40 -20.08
N SER A 189 -18.40 10.57 -19.73
CA SER A 189 -18.93 11.87 -20.17
C SER A 189 -18.89 12.04 -21.69
N LEU A 190 -17.76 11.73 -22.33
CA LEU A 190 -17.64 11.77 -23.79
C LEU A 190 -18.62 10.81 -24.46
N SER A 191 -18.75 9.60 -23.94
CA SER A 191 -19.66 8.59 -24.46
C SER A 191 -21.12 9.02 -24.35
N ALA A 192 -21.48 9.78 -23.32
CA ALA A 192 -22.82 10.38 -23.18
C ALA A 192 -23.06 11.48 -24.22
N ILE A 193 -22.08 12.37 -24.41
CA ILE A 193 -22.13 13.45 -25.42
C ILE A 193 -22.34 12.86 -26.82
N LEU A 194 -21.51 11.88 -27.20
CA LEU A 194 -21.58 11.25 -28.52
C LEU A 194 -22.94 10.58 -28.76
N ARG A 195 -23.48 9.86 -27.77
CA ARG A 195 -24.82 9.26 -27.89
C ARG A 195 -25.95 10.29 -27.97
N SER A 196 -25.76 11.47 -27.39
CA SER A 196 -26.74 12.56 -27.44
C SER A 196 -26.67 13.41 -28.71
N ALA A 197 -25.64 13.22 -29.55
CA ALA A 197 -25.44 13.98 -30.76
C ALA A 197 -26.59 13.76 -31.74
N LYS A 198 -27.33 14.84 -32.03
CA LYS A 198 -28.38 14.86 -33.05
C LYS A 198 -27.76 15.22 -34.41
N SER A 199 -28.50 15.03 -35.50
CA SER A 199 -28.08 15.36 -36.87
C SER A 199 -26.89 14.57 -37.45
N LEU A 200 -26.59 13.39 -36.91
CA LEU A 200 -25.70 12.45 -37.59
C LEU A 200 -26.50 11.66 -38.66
N PRO A 201 -25.96 11.46 -39.87
CA PRO A 201 -26.63 10.65 -40.90
C PRO A 201 -26.90 9.21 -40.47
N LEU A 202 -26.10 8.69 -39.54
CA LEU A 202 -26.22 7.36 -38.95
C LEU A 202 -26.16 7.46 -37.42
N MET A 203 -27.01 6.69 -36.75
CA MET A 203 -27.03 6.61 -35.30
C MET A 203 -25.81 5.84 -34.78
N ILE A 204 -25.19 6.33 -33.71
CA ILE A 204 -24.11 5.63 -33.02
C ILE A 204 -24.71 4.47 -32.23
N THR A 205 -24.36 3.23 -32.60
CA THR A 205 -24.90 2.02 -31.98
C THR A 205 -24.13 1.59 -30.74
N ASN A 206 -22.80 1.72 -30.74
CA ASN A 206 -21.96 1.27 -29.63
C ASN A 206 -20.68 2.10 -29.51
N ILE A 207 -20.19 2.26 -28.28
CA ILE A 207 -18.94 2.94 -27.94
C ILE A 207 -18.25 2.06 -26.90
N GLN A 208 -17.10 1.50 -27.26
CA GLN A 208 -16.31 0.60 -26.41
C GLN A 208 -14.92 1.17 -26.18
N ALA A 209 -14.46 1.09 -24.93
CA ALA A 209 -13.12 1.50 -24.55
C ALA A 209 -12.18 0.30 -24.62
N VAL A 210 -11.11 0.39 -25.43
CA VAL A 210 -10.11 -0.68 -25.59
C VAL A 210 -8.74 -0.34 -25.00
N SER A 211 -8.61 0.85 -24.42
CA SER A 211 -7.38 1.35 -23.84
C SER A 211 -6.92 0.51 -22.63
N SER A 212 -5.61 0.39 -22.44
CA SER A 212 -4.96 -0.17 -21.25
C SER A 212 -5.40 0.52 -19.96
N TYR A 213 -5.60 1.85 -19.99
CA TYR A 213 -6.10 2.63 -18.85
C TYR A 213 -7.49 2.19 -18.37
N MET A 214 -8.33 1.68 -19.29
CA MET A 214 -9.70 1.23 -18.97
C MET A 214 -9.74 -0.19 -18.40
N ARG A 215 -8.61 -0.90 -18.43
CA ARG A 215 -8.46 -2.27 -17.89
C ARG A 215 -7.42 -2.35 -16.78
N ASP A 216 -6.99 -1.20 -16.26
CA ASP A 216 -5.92 -1.07 -15.26
C ASP A 216 -4.64 -1.79 -15.65
N THR A 217 -4.35 -1.95 -16.96
CA THR A 217 -3.13 -2.61 -17.44
C THR A 217 -2.05 -1.64 -17.88
N GLU A 218 -2.23 -0.34 -17.65
CA GLU A 218 -1.21 0.66 -17.97
C GLU A 218 -0.12 0.69 -16.88
N PRO A 219 1.16 0.54 -17.22
CA PRO A 219 2.27 0.57 -16.26
C PRO A 219 2.58 1.97 -15.72
N CYS A 220 2.25 3.05 -16.44
CA CYS A 220 2.55 4.43 -16.04
C CYS A 220 1.27 5.27 -15.95
N ALA A 221 1.16 6.18 -14.97
CA ALA A 221 0.03 7.11 -14.91
C ALA A 221 0.04 8.09 -16.11
N SER A 222 -1.15 8.42 -16.62
CA SER A 222 -1.33 9.36 -17.74
C SER A 222 -0.85 10.79 -17.46
N ASP A 223 -0.53 11.12 -16.21
CA ASP A 223 0.04 12.41 -15.83
C ASP A 223 1.34 12.71 -16.61
N VAL A 224 1.98 11.68 -17.16
CA VAL A 224 3.17 11.79 -18.01
C VAL A 224 2.87 12.23 -19.45
N VAL A 225 1.62 12.14 -19.94
CA VAL A 225 1.34 12.20 -21.41
C VAL A 225 0.51 13.41 -21.85
N CYS A 226 -0.26 14.05 -20.97
CA CYS A 226 -1.19 15.12 -21.38
C CYS A 226 -0.89 16.47 -20.72
N SER A 227 0.02 17.26 -21.32
CA SER A 227 0.07 18.70 -21.06
C SER A 227 -1.00 19.41 -21.91
N SER A 228 -1.68 20.40 -21.34
CA SER A 228 -2.70 21.24 -21.99
C SER A 228 -2.19 22.05 -23.20
N THR A 229 -0.90 21.98 -23.49
CA THR A 229 -0.18 22.70 -24.55
C THR A 229 -0.08 21.95 -25.88
N TRP A 230 -0.59 20.72 -25.99
CA TRP A 230 -0.34 19.86 -27.15
C TRP A 230 -1.58 19.82 -28.07
N GLY A 231 -1.60 20.70 -29.08
CA GLY A 231 -2.66 20.78 -30.09
C GLY A 231 -2.44 21.96 -31.04
N ALA A 232 -2.68 21.76 -32.34
CA ALA A 232 -2.76 22.87 -33.28
C ALA A 232 -4.19 23.44 -33.25
N ILE A 233 -4.33 24.77 -33.26
CA ILE A 233 -5.65 25.40 -33.39
C ILE A 233 -5.83 25.74 -34.87
N GLU A 234 -6.86 25.17 -35.49
CA GLU A 234 -7.25 25.48 -36.85
C GLU A 234 -8.76 25.77 -36.86
N ASN A 235 -9.15 26.92 -37.42
CA ASN A 235 -10.55 27.37 -37.53
C ASN A 235 -11.33 27.29 -36.20
N ASP A 236 -10.77 27.82 -35.10
CA ASP A 236 -11.35 27.78 -33.74
C ASP A 236 -11.59 26.36 -33.16
N HIS A 237 -11.09 25.33 -33.84
CA HIS A 237 -11.10 23.95 -33.36
C HIS A 237 -9.69 23.53 -32.98
N ARG A 238 -9.55 22.94 -31.78
CA ARG A 238 -8.29 22.28 -31.38
C ARG A 238 -8.20 20.93 -32.07
N LEU A 239 -7.24 20.81 -32.99
CA LEU A 239 -6.92 19.56 -33.64
C LEU A 239 -5.85 18.82 -32.83
N PRO A 240 -6.04 17.51 -32.55
CA PRO A 240 -4.96 16.68 -32.01
C PRO A 240 -3.81 16.66 -33.03
N ILE A 241 -2.58 16.86 -32.57
CA ILE A 241 -1.41 16.80 -33.43
C ILE A 241 -1.35 15.39 -34.04
N GLN A 242 -1.61 15.27 -35.33
CA GLN A 242 -1.43 14.01 -36.04
C GLN A 242 0.07 13.70 -36.05
N ARG A 243 0.44 12.61 -35.37
CA ARG A 243 1.79 12.04 -35.25
C ARG A 243 2.71 12.80 -34.30
N ASN A 244 2.53 12.54 -33.01
CA ASN A 244 3.66 12.32 -32.09
C ASN A 244 3.16 11.40 -30.98
N ILE A 245 2.83 10.16 -31.38
CA ILE A 245 2.86 9.05 -30.41
C ILE A 245 4.34 8.97 -29.98
N PRO A 246 4.67 8.95 -28.67
CA PRO A 246 6.05 8.66 -28.28
C PRO A 246 6.48 7.38 -29.02
N PRO A 247 7.67 7.35 -29.65
CA PRO A 247 8.10 6.18 -30.39
C PRO A 247 7.98 4.97 -29.46
N TYR A 248 7.38 3.89 -29.96
CA TYR A 248 7.39 2.62 -29.24
C TYR A 248 8.85 2.22 -29.04
N LEU A 249 9.37 2.45 -27.84
CA LEU A 249 10.66 1.96 -27.42
C LEU A 249 10.43 0.53 -26.94
N SER A 250 11.06 -0.44 -27.61
CA SER A 250 11.03 -1.85 -27.22
C SER A 250 11.79 -2.13 -25.91
N TYR A 251 12.32 -1.10 -25.27
CA TYR A 251 13.09 -1.15 -24.03
C TYR A 251 12.87 0.13 -23.21
N VAL A 252 12.93 0.00 -21.89
CA VAL A 252 12.83 1.13 -20.96
C VAL A 252 14.23 1.67 -20.72
N ASP A 253 14.54 2.87 -21.20
CA ASP A 253 15.71 3.62 -20.76
C ASP A 253 15.42 4.21 -19.38
N GLY A 254 15.75 3.45 -18.33
CA GLY A 254 15.89 3.99 -16.99
C GLY A 254 17.18 4.79 -16.94
N LEU A 255 17.08 6.13 -16.94
CA LEU A 255 18.21 6.98 -16.60
C LEU A 255 18.52 6.78 -15.11
N PHE A 256 19.34 5.78 -14.79
CA PHE A 256 19.90 5.60 -13.45
C PHE A 256 20.86 6.75 -13.19
N LEU A 257 20.34 7.84 -12.60
CA LEU A 257 21.19 8.75 -11.84
C LEU A 257 21.65 8.01 -10.59
N LEU A 258 22.71 7.22 -10.73
CA LEU A 258 23.58 6.84 -9.64
C LEU A 258 24.19 8.13 -9.08
N HIS A 259 23.50 8.78 -8.16
CA HIS A 259 24.17 9.67 -7.22
C HIS A 259 24.99 8.80 -6.28
N TYR A 260 26.23 8.53 -6.70
CA TYR A 260 27.32 8.29 -5.76
C TYR A 260 27.63 9.61 -5.06
N CYS A 261 27.34 9.67 -3.76
CA CYS A 261 28.12 10.28 -2.68
C CYS A 261 27.32 10.18 -1.37
#